data_AF-A0A085ADK1-F1
#
_entry.id   AF-A0A085ADK1-F1
#
_cell.length_a   1.000
_cell.length_b   1.000
_cell.length_c   1.000
_cell.angle_alpha   90.00
_cell.angle_beta   90.00
_cell.angle_gamma   90.00
#
_symmetry.space_group_name_H-M   'P 1'
#
loop_
_entity.id
_entity.type
_entity.pdbx_description
1 polymer ?
#
loop_
_entity_poly.entity_id
_entity_poly.type
_entity_poly.pdbx_seq_one_letter_code
_entity_poly.pdbx_strand_id
1 'polypeptide(L)'
;MENAIARKLDPPVINPVEIESVLLNRLALVGQKSYAEHMGISESTASRRKAEGHFSTMAKELAFLGIQAAPPEAVLVSREYLASVETLADIGLKAERARPGPLGWD
;
A
#
# COMPACT_ATOMS: atom_id res chain seq x y z
N MET A 1 28.81 3.24 -7.82
CA MET A 1 27.84 2.30 -8.40
C MET A 1 26.50 2.60 -7.77
N GLU A 2 25.61 3.30 -8.47
CA GLU A 2 24.22 3.42 -8.03
C GLU A 2 23.52 2.10 -8.34
N ASN A 3 23.05 1.41 -7.31
CA ASN A 3 22.23 0.20 -7.48
C ASN A 3 20.93 0.63 -8.18
N ALA A 4 20.73 0.20 -9.43
CA ALA A 4 19.60 0.61 -10.27
C ALA A 4 18.21 0.25 -9.70
N ILE A 5 18.15 -0.61 -8.68
CA ILE A 5 16.92 -1.06 -8.01
C ILE A 5 16.61 -0.23 -6.76
N ALA A 6 17.59 0.44 -6.15
CA ALA A 6 17.38 1.26 -4.96
C ALA A 6 16.71 2.59 -5.32
N ARG A 7 15.46 2.54 -5.78
CA ARG A 7 14.62 3.72 -5.92
C ARG A 7 14.31 4.23 -4.51
N LYS A 8 14.84 5.42 -4.21
CA LYS A 8 14.56 6.28 -3.05
C LYS A 8 13.85 5.57 -1.91
N LEU A 9 14.65 5.17 -0.93
CA LEU A 9 14.17 4.63 0.33
C LEU A 9 13.57 5.73 1.25
N ASP A 10 13.02 6.80 0.67
CA ASP A 10 12.38 7.88 1.42
C ASP A 10 11.03 7.39 1.96
N PRO A 11 10.61 7.81 3.17
CA PRO A 11 9.27 7.57 3.68
C PRO A 11 8.21 7.90 2.62
N PRO A 12 7.17 7.07 2.44
CA PRO A 12 6.12 7.39 1.49
C PRO A 12 5.49 8.73 1.85
N VAL A 13 5.25 9.57 0.85
CA VAL A 13 4.49 10.80 1.05
C VAL A 13 3.05 10.39 1.35
N ILE A 14 2.59 10.65 2.57
CA ILE A 14 1.25 10.26 2.99
C ILE A 14 0.26 11.30 2.47
N ASN A 15 -0.57 10.89 1.52
CA ASN A 15 -1.54 11.75 0.86
C ASN A 15 -2.96 11.48 1.42
N PRO A 16 -3.61 12.47 2.05
CA PRO A 16 -4.99 12.33 2.53
C PRO A 16 -5.98 11.90 1.45
N VAL A 17 -5.80 12.34 0.20
CA VAL A 17 -6.71 12.01 -0.91
C VAL A 17 -6.64 10.52 -1.25
N GLU A 18 -5.44 9.94 -1.19
CA GLU A 18 -5.24 8.51 -1.45
C GLU A 18 -5.84 7.66 -0.32
N ILE A 19 -5.65 8.08 0.94
CA ILE A 19 -6.27 7.42 2.10
C ILE A 19 -7.80 7.47 1.99
N GLU A 20 -8.37 8.64 1.67
CA GLU A 20 -9.81 8.78 1.49
C GLU A 20 -10.34 7.86 0.38
N SER A 21 -9.62 7.78 -0.74
CA SER A 21 -9.96 6.85 -1.84
C SER A 21 -9.96 5.40 -1.37
N VAL A 22 -8.96 4.97 -0.59
CA VAL A 22 -8.93 3.62 0.00
C VAL A 22 -10.15 3.39 0.89
N LEU A 23 -10.46 4.31 1.81
CA LEU A 23 -11.60 4.19 2.71
C LEU A 23 -12.94 4.09 1.94
N LEU A 24 -13.14 4.95 0.94
CA LEU A 24 -14.37 4.96 0.14
C LEU A 24 -14.50 3.72 -0.75
N ASN A 25 -13.41 3.24 -1.35
CA ASN A 25 -13.40 2.01 -2.14
C ASN A 25 -13.72 0.80 -1.26
N ARG A 26 -13.16 0.73 -0.04
CA ARG A 26 -13.50 -0.34 0.91
C ARG A 26 -14.96 -0.26 1.35
N LEU A 27 -15.49 0.93 1.60
CA LEU A 27 -16.90 1.12 1.91
C LEU A 27 -17.80 0.65 0.77
N ALA A 28 -17.42 0.93 -0.49
CA ALA A 28 -18.16 0.48 -1.66
C ALA A 28 -18.15 -1.05 -1.80
N LEU A 29 -17.03 -1.71 -1.52
CA LEU A 29 -16.91 -3.17 -1.55
C LEU A 29 -17.71 -3.87 -0.46
N VAL A 30 -17.71 -3.34 0.77
CA VAL A 30 -18.45 -3.92 1.90
C VAL A 30 -19.94 -3.62 1.81
N GLY A 31 -20.29 -2.47 1.23
CA GLY A 31 -21.66 -1.97 1.11
C GLY A 31 -22.05 -1.09 2.30
N GLN A 32 -22.77 0.00 1.99
CA GLN A 32 -23.18 1.01 2.98
C GLN A 32 -24.10 0.43 4.06
N LYS A 33 -25.02 -0.47 3.69
CA LYS A 33 -25.93 -1.13 4.62
C LYS A 33 -25.18 -1.99 5.64
N SER A 34 -24.31 -2.89 5.17
CA SER A 34 -23.49 -3.75 6.03
C SER A 34 -22.58 -2.92 6.95
N TYR A 35 -22.00 -1.83 6.43
CA TYR A 35 -21.24 -0.89 7.23
C TYR A 35 -22.09 -0.22 8.31
N ALA A 36 -23.30 0.25 7.98
CA ALA A 36 -24.19 0.89 8.94
C ALA A 36 -24.62 -0.06 10.06
N GLU A 37 -25.00 -1.30 9.70
CA GLU A 37 -25.32 -2.37 10.64
C GLU A 37 -24.15 -2.67 11.58
N HIS A 38 -22.93 -2.83 11.05
CA HIS A 38 -21.74 -3.08 11.84
C HIS A 38 -21.38 -1.93 12.80
N MET A 39 -21.60 -0.69 12.36
CA MET A 39 -21.33 0.51 13.14
C MET A 39 -22.46 0.87 14.12
N GLY A 40 -23.57 0.12 14.14
CA GLY A 40 -24.73 0.40 14.99
C GLY A 40 -25.43 1.72 14.64
N ILE A 41 -25.36 2.17 13.39
CA ILE A 41 -25.98 3.41 12.90
C ILE A 41 -27.02 3.12 11.82
N SER A 42 -27.89 4.08 11.55
CA SER A 42 -28.83 3.95 10.42
C SER A 42 -28.10 4.10 9.08
N GLU A 43 -28.63 3.47 8.03
CA GLU A 43 -28.08 3.60 6.68
C GLU A 43 -28.12 5.05 6.17
N SER A 44 -29.13 5.83 6.56
CA SER A 44 -29.20 7.26 6.24
C SER A 44 -28.15 8.09 6.98
N THR A 45 -27.78 7.70 8.19
CA THR A 45 -26.64 8.28 8.92
C THR A 45 -25.32 7.97 8.22
N ALA A 46 -25.12 6.73 7.76
CA ALA A 46 -23.93 6.34 7.01
C ALA A 46 -23.79 7.12 5.69
N SER A 47 -24.89 7.26 4.96
CA SER A 47 -24.95 8.10 3.74
C SER A 47 -24.60 9.55 4.02
N ARG A 48 -25.17 10.13 5.09
CA ARG A 48 -24.92 11.52 5.49
C ARG A 48 -23.46 11.77 5.84
N ARG A 49 -22.82 10.87 6.62
CA ARG A 49 -21.40 10.96 6.94
C ARG A 49 -20.52 11.03 5.69
N LYS A 50 -20.86 10.25 4.66
CA LYS A 50 -20.16 10.28 3.37
C LYS A 50 -20.32 11.66 2.70
N ALA A 51 -21.54 12.21 2.67
CA ALA A 51 -21.81 13.53 2.08
C ALA A 51 -21.18 14.70 2.85
N GLU A 52 -21.08 14.58 4.18
CA GLU A 52 -20.48 15.59 5.06
C GLU A 52 -18.94 15.52 5.12
N GLY A 53 -18.31 14.65 4.33
CA GLY A 53 -16.85 14.56 4.23
C GLY A 53 -16.19 13.88 5.44
N HIS A 54 -16.92 13.04 6.18
CA HIS A 54 -16.38 12.30 7.33
C HIS A 54 -15.09 11.52 7.00
N PHE A 55 -15.07 10.84 5.85
CA PHE A 55 -13.91 10.06 5.40
C PHE A 55 -12.73 10.96 4.98
N SER A 56 -13.01 12.15 4.45
CA SER A 56 -11.97 13.14 4.15
C SER A 56 -11.33 13.67 5.42
N THR A 57 -12.12 13.98 6.45
CA THR A 57 -11.61 14.43 7.75
C THR A 57 -10.75 13.34 8.39
N MET A 58 -11.25 12.10 8.42
CA MET A 58 -10.50 10.94 8.92
C MET A 58 -9.19 10.73 8.15
N ALA A 59 -9.21 10.85 6.83
CA ALA A 59 -8.01 10.70 6.02
C ALA A 59 -6.96 11.78 6.30
N LYS A 60 -7.38 13.02 6.57
CA LYS A 60 -6.48 14.11 7.01
C LYS A 60 -5.87 13.84 8.37
N GLU A 61 -6.66 13.33 9.32
CA GLU A 61 -6.17 12.95 10.64
C GLU A 61 -5.13 11.82 10.54
N LEU A 62 -5.43 10.77 9.78
CA LEU A 62 -4.50 9.66 9.55
C LEU A 62 -3.20 10.13 8.90
N ALA A 63 -3.29 11.01 7.89
CA ALA A 63 -2.13 11.58 7.23
C ALA A 63 -1.29 12.43 8.20
N PHE A 64 -1.93 13.24 9.04
CA PHE A 64 -1.24 14.05 10.04
C PHE A 64 -0.51 13.19 11.08
N LEU A 65 -1.12 12.07 11.49
CA LEU A 65 -0.53 11.11 12.42
C LEU A 65 0.55 10.22 11.80
N GLY A 66 0.80 10.33 10.49
CA GLY A 66 1.77 9.50 9.80
C GLY A 66 1.30 8.05 9.57
N ILE A 67 0.00 7.80 9.61
CA ILE A 67 -0.58 6.46 9.46
C ILE A 67 -0.95 6.22 8.00
N GLN A 68 -0.43 5.13 7.44
CA GLN A 68 -0.82 4.64 6.12
C GLN A 68 -2.01 3.70 6.22
N ALA A 69 -3.03 3.97 5.40
CA ALA A 69 -4.13 3.05 5.19
C ALA A 69 -3.86 2.25 3.90
N ALA A 70 -3.75 0.93 4.03
CA ALA A 70 -3.66 0.03 2.90
C ALA A 70 -4.79 -1.01 3.00
N PRO A 71 -5.36 -1.44 1.88
CA PRO A 71 -6.38 -2.48 1.90
C PRO A 71 -5.75 -3.84 2.28
N PRO A 72 -6.52 -4.81 2.80
CA PRO A 72 -5.98 -6.09 3.30
C PRO A 72 -5.22 -6.92 2.26
N GLU A 73 -5.55 -6.76 0.98
CA GLU A 73 -4.86 -7.41 -0.13
C GLU A 73 -3.46 -6.82 -0.42
N ALA A 74 -3.12 -5.65 0.12
CA ALA A 74 -1.81 -5.06 -0.01
C ALA A 74 -0.83 -5.69 1.01
N VAL A 75 0.36 -6.03 0.54
CA VAL A 75 1.44 -6.51 1.42
C VAL A 75 2.21 -5.31 1.95
N LEU A 76 2.13 -5.08 3.27
CA LEU A 76 2.96 -4.10 3.97
C LEU A 76 4.24 -4.78 4.46
N VAL A 77 5.37 -4.31 3.98
CA VAL A 77 6.70 -4.78 4.39
C VAL A 77 7.50 -3.65 5.00
N SER A 78 8.41 -3.98 5.92
CA SER A 78 9.38 -2.99 6.38
C SER A 78 10.30 -2.59 5.23
N ARG A 79 10.87 -1.39 5.36
CA ARG A 79 11.80 -0.85 4.38
C ARG A 79 13.07 -1.71 4.29
N GLU A 80 13.56 -2.18 5.43
CA GLU A 80 14.75 -3.01 5.55
C GLU A 80 14.51 -4.35 4.86
N TYR A 81 13.32 -4.93 5.02
CA TYR A 81 12.93 -6.14 4.33
C TYR A 81 12.89 -5.94 2.82
N LEU A 82 12.23 -4.88 2.34
CA LEU A 82 12.17 -4.58 0.90
C LEU A 82 13.57 -4.38 0.31
N ALA A 83 14.42 -3.59 0.96
CA ALA A 83 15.80 -3.35 0.53
C ALA A 83 16.64 -4.65 0.50
N SER A 84 16.41 -5.55 1.46
CA SER A 84 17.08 -6.85 1.50
C SER A 84 16.65 -7.72 0.32
N VAL A 85 15.34 -7.78 0.02
CA VAL A 85 14.80 -8.53 -1.12
C VAL A 85 15.31 -7.97 -2.45
N GLU A 86 15.33 -6.64 -2.61
CA GLU A 86 15.89 -5.97 -3.79
C GLU A 86 17.37 -6.28 -3.98
N THR A 87 18.15 -6.29 -2.90
CA THR A 87 19.58 -6.65 -2.92
C THR A 87 19.78 -8.10 -3.37
N LEU A 88 18.99 -9.03 -2.82
CA LEU A 88 19.05 -10.44 -3.22
C LEU A 88 18.65 -10.64 -4.69
N ALA A 89 17.64 -9.91 -5.17
CA ALA A 89 17.25 -9.95 -6.57
C ALA A 89 18.37 -9.46 -7.49
N ASP A 90 19.05 -8.36 -7.15
CA ASP A 90 20.19 -7.85 -7.93
C ASP A 90 21.36 -8.85 -7.96
N ILE A 91 21.67 -9.48 -6.82
CA ILE A 91 22.68 -10.55 -6.73
C ILE A 91 22.30 -11.71 -7.67
N GLY A 92 21.05 -12.17 -7.62
CA GLY A 92 20.55 -13.25 -8.47
C GLY A 92 20.64 -12.91 -9.96
N LEU A 93 20.25 -11.70 -10.35
CA LEU A 93 20.35 -11.24 -11.74
C LEU A 93 21.80 -11.16 -12.22
N LYS A 94 22.72 -10.72 -11.37
CA LYS A 94 24.16 -10.72 -11.68
C LYS A 94 24.70 -12.14 -11.83
N ALA A 95 24.29 -13.07 -10.96
CA ALA A 95 24.69 -14.47 -11.03
C ALA A 95 24.20 -15.14 -12.34
N GLU A 96 22.96 -14.90 -12.76
CA GLU A 96 22.43 -15.45 -14.01
C GLU A 96 23.15 -14.88 -15.24
N ARG A 97 23.50 -13.58 -15.23
CA ARG A 97 24.30 -12.97 -16.31
C ARG A 97 25.72 -13.52 -16.38
N ALA A 98 26.29 -13.90 -15.24
CA ALA A 98 27.62 -14.48 -15.14
C ALA A 98 27.61 -16.01 -15.30
N ARG A 99 26.44 -16.61 -15.58
CA ARG A 99 26.31 -18.05 -15.74
C ARG A 99 27.17 -18.48 -16.93
N PRO A 100 28.15 -19.39 -16.73
CA PRO A 100 28.93 -19.92 -17.83
C PRO A 100 27.99 -20.54 -18.85
N GLY A 101 28.32 -20.40 -20.14
CA GLY A 101 27.67 -21.18 -21.19
C GLY A 101 27.76 -22.68 -20.88
N PRO A 102 27.00 -23.54 -21.60
CA PRO A 102 27.15 -24.98 -21.45
C PRO A 102 28.63 -25.33 -21.52
N LEU A 103 29.14 -26.09 -20.54
CA LEU A 103 30.48 -26.66 -20.61
C LEU A 103 30.50 -27.56 -21.84
N GLY A 104 30.97 -26.99 -22.96
CA GLY A 104 31.24 -27.73 -24.17
C GLY A 104 32.34 -28.72 -23.85
N TRP A 105 31.95 -29.99 -23.72
CA TRP A 105 32.90 -31.08 -23.84
C TRP A 105 32.94 -31.43 -25.32
N ASP A 106 33.77 -30.71 -26.07
CA ASP A 106 34.34 -31.20 -27.34
C ASP A 106 35.57 -32.07 -27.02
#